data_AF-A0AAD8EC33-F1
#
_entry.id   AF-A0AAD8EC33-F1
#
_cell.length_a   1.000
_cell.length_b   1.000
_cell.length_c   1.000
_cell.angle_alpha   90.00
_cell.angle_beta   90.00
_cell.angle_gamma   90.00
#
_symmetry.space_group_name_H-M   'P 1'
#
loop_
_entity.id
_entity.type
_entity.pdbx_description
1 polymer ?
#
loop_
_entity_poly.entity_id
_entity_poly.type
_entity_poly.pdbx_seq_one_letter_code
_entity_poly.pdbx_strand_id
1 'polypeptide(L)'
;YLGRKRLQESEEPWVPGSRYLVRAGYSYWTLGYLLSQNGARKLLDAKPLENLVPVDEYLPILFDKHPQATWKGYFPQRNLVALSAAPLLLYPTHYTGEKGYVSDTENSDRLKGSSPTTGLLSDGCRVLPSDDGECGGRMLHVVATHEYSHSLISRPASAVSVRDNRSPESDSDIVY
;
A
#
# COMPACT_ATOMS: atom_id res chain seq x y z
N TYR A 1 1.15 2.49 -6.54
CA TYR A 1 0.84 1.11 -6.15
C TYR A 1 1.31 0.13 -7.21
N LEU A 2 2.01 -0.90 -6.77
CA LEU A 2 2.40 -2.07 -7.55
C LEU A 2 1.50 -3.28 -7.22
N GLY A 3 1.05 -3.38 -5.97
CA GLY A 3 0.02 -4.35 -5.53
C GLY A 3 -0.86 -3.74 -4.45
N ARG A 4 -2.16 -4.03 -4.50
CA ARG A 4 -3.17 -3.62 -3.51
C ARG A 4 -4.50 -4.35 -3.68
N LYS A 5 -5.33 -4.36 -2.65
CA LYS A 5 -6.73 -4.82 -2.74
C LYS A 5 -7.64 -3.67 -3.19
N ARG A 6 -7.98 -3.66 -4.48
CA ARG A 6 -8.93 -2.70 -5.07
C ARG A 6 -10.33 -2.95 -4.53
N LEU A 7 -11.04 -1.88 -4.18
CA LEU A 7 -12.46 -1.95 -3.82
C LEU A 7 -13.27 -1.50 -5.05
N GLN A 8 -14.20 -2.34 -5.50
CA GLN A 8 -14.91 -2.20 -6.79
C GLN A 8 -15.73 -0.90 -6.93
N GLU A 9 -15.99 -0.19 -5.84
CA GLU A 9 -16.82 1.03 -5.82
C GLU A 9 -16.10 2.30 -6.30
N SER A 10 -14.77 2.26 -6.47
CA SER A 10 -14.01 3.44 -6.89
C SER A 10 -13.71 3.41 -8.40
N GLU A 11 -14.17 4.43 -9.13
CA GLU A 11 -13.68 4.69 -10.50
C GLU A 11 -12.18 5.03 -10.48
N GLU A 12 -11.41 4.38 -11.35
CA GLU A 12 -9.96 4.56 -11.46
C GLU A 12 -9.60 4.97 -12.89
N PRO A 13 -9.69 6.27 -13.22
CA PRO A 13 -9.47 6.74 -14.58
C PRO A 13 -8.02 6.52 -15.00
N TRP A 14 -7.85 6.15 -16.26
CA TRP A 14 -6.54 6.02 -16.89
C TRP A 14 -5.77 7.35 -16.88
N VAL A 15 -4.45 7.26 -16.70
CA VAL A 15 -3.56 8.41 -16.83
C VAL A 15 -3.39 8.72 -18.33
N PRO A 16 -3.65 9.96 -18.78
CA PRO A 16 -3.49 10.32 -20.19
C PRO A 16 -2.10 9.96 -20.73
N GLY A 17 -2.07 9.29 -21.88
CA GLY A 17 -0.83 8.84 -22.53
C GLY A 17 -0.19 7.59 -21.92
N SER A 18 -0.75 7.01 -20.85
CA SER A 18 -0.29 5.75 -20.28
C SER A 18 -1.22 4.58 -20.64
N ARG A 19 -0.62 3.44 -20.96
CA ARG A 19 -1.33 2.16 -21.13
C ARG A 19 -1.33 1.29 -19.86
N TYR A 20 -0.59 1.70 -18.82
CA TYR A 20 -0.30 0.85 -17.66
C TYR A 20 -0.61 1.52 -16.32
N LEU A 21 -1.08 2.76 -16.32
CA LEU A 21 -1.31 3.53 -15.09
C LEU A 21 -2.72 4.10 -15.03
N VAL A 22 -3.35 3.94 -13.87
CA VAL A 22 -4.61 4.59 -13.48
C VAL A 22 -4.39 5.49 -12.27
N ARG A 23 -5.27 6.46 -12.06
CA ARG A 23 -5.36 7.19 -10.78
C ARG A 23 -5.94 6.25 -9.74
N ALA A 24 -5.22 6.06 -8.63
CA ALA A 24 -5.64 5.11 -7.61
C ALA A 24 -6.90 5.60 -6.88
N GLY A 25 -7.87 4.71 -6.71
CA GLY A 25 -8.98 4.87 -5.79
C GLY A 25 -8.63 4.38 -4.39
N TYR A 26 -9.65 4.31 -3.52
CA TYR A 26 -9.51 3.72 -2.20
C TYR A 26 -9.23 2.22 -2.29
N SER A 27 -8.40 1.71 -1.39
CA SER A 27 -7.97 0.32 -1.37
C SER A 27 -7.42 -0.09 -0.02
N TYR A 28 -7.54 -1.37 0.29
CA TYR A 28 -6.86 -1.99 1.42
C TYR A 28 -5.59 -2.72 0.97
N TRP A 29 -4.80 -3.17 1.95
CA TRP A 29 -3.62 -4.02 1.76
C TRP A 29 -2.59 -3.38 0.82
N THR A 30 -1.75 -2.51 1.38
CA THR A 30 -0.66 -1.89 0.60
C THR A 30 0.48 -2.88 0.39
N LEU A 31 0.33 -3.82 -0.54
CA LEU A 31 1.31 -4.90 -0.80
C LEU A 31 2.66 -4.37 -1.30
N GLY A 32 2.62 -3.35 -2.16
CA GLY A 32 3.84 -2.68 -2.57
C GLY A 32 3.61 -1.40 -3.35
N TYR A 33 4.55 -0.47 -3.23
CA TYR A 33 4.49 0.83 -3.89
C TYR A 33 5.89 1.39 -4.18
N LEU A 34 5.92 2.33 -5.12
CA LEU A 34 7.06 3.17 -5.41
C LEU A 34 6.78 4.57 -4.85
N LEU A 35 7.78 5.15 -4.19
CA LEU A 35 7.69 6.47 -3.60
C LEU A 35 8.76 7.37 -4.20
N SER A 36 8.33 8.48 -4.81
CA SER A 36 9.25 9.54 -5.24
C SER A 36 9.69 10.39 -4.04
N GLN A 37 10.85 11.03 -4.14
CA GLN A 37 11.32 11.99 -3.13
C GLN A 37 10.27 13.05 -2.77
N ASN A 38 9.58 13.62 -3.77
CA ASN A 38 8.52 14.61 -3.52
C ASN A 38 7.30 13.98 -2.81
N GLY A 39 6.95 12.75 -3.17
CA GLY A 39 5.94 11.98 -2.46
C GLY A 39 6.32 11.78 -0.99
N ALA A 40 7.55 11.34 -0.72
CA ALA A 40 8.06 11.13 0.63
C ALA A 40 8.00 12.43 1.47
N ARG A 41 8.40 13.57 0.88
CA ARG A 41 8.29 14.87 1.57
C ARG A 41 6.85 15.21 1.94
N LYS A 42 5.89 15.04 1.02
CA LYS A 42 4.46 15.25 1.31
C LYS A 42 3.93 14.35 2.41
N LEU A 43 4.40 13.10 2.49
CA LEU A 43 4.05 12.21 3.61
C LEU A 43 4.62 12.74 4.93
N LEU A 44 5.89 13.16 4.97
CA LEU A 44 6.48 13.71 6.19
C LEU A 44 5.85 15.04 6.63
N ASP A 45 5.53 15.92 5.69
CA ASP A 45 4.89 17.23 5.95
C ASP A 45 3.49 17.07 6.58
N ALA A 46 2.83 15.94 6.35
CA ALA A 46 1.55 15.60 6.97
C ALA A 46 1.69 15.03 8.41
N LYS A 47 2.91 15.00 8.95
CA LYS A 47 3.24 14.66 10.35
C LYS A 47 2.54 13.38 10.85
N PRO A 48 2.82 12.22 10.25
CA PRO A 48 2.10 10.98 10.52
C PRO A 48 2.13 10.52 11.98
N LEU A 49 3.15 10.93 12.75
CA LEU A 49 3.30 10.54 14.15
C LEU A 49 2.35 11.30 15.10
N GLU A 50 1.81 12.45 14.69
CA GLU A 50 0.82 13.19 15.50
C GLU A 50 -0.57 12.51 15.46
N ASN A 51 -0.87 11.75 14.40
CA ASN A 51 -2.14 11.05 14.19
C ASN A 51 -1.88 9.68 13.56
N LEU A 52 -1.44 8.70 14.35
CA LEU A 52 -1.07 7.38 13.83
C LEU A 52 -2.29 6.64 13.25
N VAL A 53 -2.21 6.32 11.97
CA VAL A 53 -3.16 5.45 11.25
C VAL A 53 -2.39 4.43 10.39
N PRO A 54 -2.97 3.26 10.09
CA PRO A 54 -2.34 2.28 9.21
C PRO A 54 -1.99 2.86 7.83
N VAL A 55 -0.95 2.33 7.19
CA VAL A 55 -0.43 2.88 5.92
C VAL A 55 -1.46 2.83 4.77
N ASP A 56 -2.29 1.79 4.73
CA ASP A 56 -3.34 1.64 3.74
C ASP A 56 -4.53 2.57 3.98
N GLU A 57 -4.61 3.23 5.14
CA GLU A 57 -5.53 4.33 5.43
C GLU A 57 -4.87 5.69 5.21
N TYR A 58 -3.60 5.80 5.62
CA TYR A 58 -2.82 7.01 5.52
C TYR A 58 -2.66 7.50 4.08
N LEU A 59 -2.27 6.60 3.17
CA LEU A 59 -2.05 6.97 1.78
C LEU A 59 -3.35 7.49 1.13
N PRO A 60 -4.49 6.77 1.16
CA PRO A 60 -5.74 7.29 0.60
C PRO A 60 -6.26 8.56 1.27
N ILE A 61 -5.96 8.80 2.54
CA ILE A 61 -6.25 10.10 3.15
C ILE A 61 -5.48 11.19 2.40
N LEU A 62 -4.17 11.03 2.20
CA LEU A 62 -3.32 12.08 1.62
C LEU A 62 -3.49 12.29 0.12
N PHE A 63 -4.03 11.33 -0.63
CA PHE A 63 -4.47 11.55 -2.01
C PHE A 63 -6.00 11.79 -2.15
N ASP A 64 -6.66 12.08 -1.02
CA ASP A 64 -8.07 12.48 -0.91
C ASP A 64 -9.09 11.49 -1.50
N LYS A 65 -8.87 10.20 -1.29
CA LYS A 65 -9.80 9.12 -1.67
C LYS A 65 -10.31 8.29 -0.51
N HIS A 66 -9.87 8.55 0.71
CA HIS A 66 -10.37 7.85 1.89
C HIS A 66 -11.86 8.18 2.16
N PRO A 67 -12.71 7.17 2.47
CA PRO A 67 -14.15 7.37 2.63
C PRO A 67 -14.53 8.09 3.94
N GLN A 68 -13.76 7.91 5.02
CA GLN A 68 -14.08 8.51 6.32
C GLN A 68 -13.66 9.98 6.40
N ALA A 69 -14.64 10.90 6.40
CA ALA A 69 -14.39 12.33 6.49
C ALA A 69 -13.70 12.75 7.80
N THR A 70 -14.06 12.13 8.93
CA THR A 70 -13.46 12.41 10.24
C THR A 70 -11.95 12.17 10.22
N TRP A 71 -11.51 11.08 9.58
CA TRP A 71 -10.09 10.74 9.52
C TRP A 71 -9.32 11.71 8.61
N LYS A 72 -9.91 12.07 7.46
CA LYS A 72 -9.36 13.12 6.60
C LYS A 72 -9.26 14.48 7.30
N GLY A 73 -10.12 14.74 8.28
CA GLY A 73 -10.11 15.97 9.09
C GLY A 73 -8.79 16.21 9.84
N TYR A 74 -8.11 15.14 10.26
CA TYR A 74 -6.80 15.23 10.92
C TYR A 74 -5.64 15.54 9.96
N PHE A 75 -5.87 15.40 8.64
CA PHE A 75 -4.86 15.59 7.61
C PHE A 75 -5.36 16.57 6.54
N PRO A 76 -5.28 17.89 6.79
CA PRO A 76 -5.87 18.90 5.92
C PRO A 76 -5.17 19.02 4.56
N GLN A 77 -3.85 18.75 4.50
CA GLN A 77 -3.06 18.82 3.28
C GLN A 77 -3.10 17.47 2.54
N ARG A 78 -3.92 17.36 1.50
CA ARG A 78 -4.15 16.12 0.75
C ARG A 78 -3.79 16.27 -0.73
N ASN A 79 -2.53 16.63 -0.99
CA ASN A 79 -2.02 16.92 -2.33
C ASN A 79 -1.11 15.79 -2.88
N LEU A 80 -1.15 14.59 -2.30
CA LEU A 80 -0.41 13.45 -2.80
C LEU A 80 -1.03 12.96 -4.11
N VAL A 81 -0.19 12.63 -5.09
CA VAL A 81 -0.64 12.03 -6.34
C VAL A 81 -0.40 10.53 -6.24
N ALA A 82 -1.47 9.74 -6.30
CA ALA A 82 -1.38 8.28 -6.27
C ALA A 82 -1.77 7.67 -7.62
N LEU A 83 -0.85 6.89 -8.16
CA LEU A 83 -1.05 6.08 -9.36
C LEU A 83 -0.99 4.60 -9.01
N SER A 84 -1.71 3.78 -9.76
CA SER A 84 -1.66 2.32 -9.67
C SER A 84 -1.29 1.73 -11.00
N ALA A 85 -0.46 0.70 -10.98
CA ALA A 85 -0.30 -0.20 -12.12
C ALA A 85 -1.65 -0.85 -12.46
N ALA A 86 -1.93 -0.98 -13.76
CA ALA A 86 -3.07 -1.69 -14.31
C ALA A 86 -2.60 -2.49 -15.53
N PRO A 87 -2.49 -3.84 -15.45
CA PRO A 87 -2.78 -4.69 -14.30
C PRO A 87 -1.81 -4.49 -13.11
N LEU A 88 -2.15 -4.99 -11.92
CA LEU A 88 -1.24 -4.97 -10.78
C LEU A 88 -0.03 -5.90 -11.04
N LEU A 89 1.12 -5.54 -10.49
CA LEU A 89 2.38 -6.29 -10.64
C LEU A 89 2.64 -7.23 -9.46
N LEU A 90 2.10 -6.91 -8.28
CA LEU A 90 2.25 -7.70 -7.06
C LEU A 90 0.89 -8.21 -6.57
N TYR A 91 0.86 -9.48 -6.18
CA TYR A 91 -0.29 -10.18 -5.61
C TYR A 91 0.17 -10.95 -4.37
N PRO A 92 -0.70 -11.13 -3.36
CA PRO A 92 -0.36 -11.96 -2.22
C PRO A 92 -0.29 -13.43 -2.65
N THR A 93 0.45 -14.25 -1.90
CA THR A 93 0.48 -15.69 -2.16
C THR A 93 -0.82 -16.37 -1.76
N HIS A 94 -1.48 -15.84 -0.72
CA HIS A 94 -2.77 -16.29 -0.22
C HIS A 94 -3.63 -15.08 0.14
N TYR A 95 -4.92 -15.12 -0.17
CA TYR A 95 -5.89 -14.11 0.24
C TYR A 95 -6.51 -14.46 1.60
N THR A 96 -7.02 -13.46 2.32
CA THR A 96 -7.77 -13.69 3.56
C THR A 96 -8.89 -14.71 3.35
N GLY A 97 -8.91 -15.73 4.21
CA GLY A 97 -9.87 -16.84 4.15
C GLY A 97 -9.36 -18.06 3.36
N GLU A 98 -8.26 -17.94 2.63
CA GLU A 98 -7.63 -19.09 1.96
C GLU A 98 -6.86 -19.96 2.95
N LYS A 99 -6.82 -21.27 2.67
CA LYS A 99 -6.05 -22.22 3.48
C LYS A 99 -4.57 -21.86 3.39
N GLY A 100 -3.93 -21.66 4.55
CA GLY A 100 -2.52 -21.29 4.62
C GLY A 100 -2.27 -19.77 4.66
N TYR A 101 -3.33 -18.95 4.63
CA TYR A 101 -3.22 -17.52 4.90
C TYR A 101 -2.74 -17.28 6.34
N VAL A 102 -1.73 -16.43 6.48
CA VAL A 102 -1.16 -15.98 7.76
C VAL A 102 -0.97 -14.47 7.68
N SER A 103 -1.36 -13.76 8.73
CA SER A 103 -1.18 -12.32 8.84
C SER A 103 -0.83 -11.95 10.28
N ASP A 104 0.08 -11.01 10.43
CA ASP A 104 0.48 -10.40 11.71
C ASP A 104 -0.36 -9.14 12.03
N THR A 105 -1.09 -8.61 11.05
CA THR A 105 -1.91 -7.38 11.20
C THR A 105 -3.41 -7.63 11.27
N GLU A 106 -3.91 -8.75 10.75
CA GLU A 106 -5.34 -9.08 10.76
C GLU A 106 -5.74 -9.87 12.03
N ASN A 107 -6.98 -9.71 12.49
CA ASN A 107 -7.59 -10.45 13.62
C ASN A 107 -6.82 -10.43 14.96
N SER A 108 -6.05 -9.37 15.24
CA SER A 108 -5.38 -9.20 16.53
C SER A 108 -6.37 -9.02 17.69
N ASP A 109 -6.01 -9.56 18.85
CA ASP A 109 -6.78 -9.39 20.08
C ASP A 109 -6.84 -7.92 20.48
N ARG A 110 -8.05 -7.41 20.68
CA ARG A 110 -8.25 -6.07 21.24
C ARG A 110 -7.94 -6.10 22.73
N LEU A 111 -6.86 -5.43 23.13
CA LEU A 111 -6.57 -5.22 24.55
C LEU A 111 -7.70 -4.39 25.16
N LYS A 112 -8.39 -4.95 26.17
CA LYS A 112 -9.29 -4.17 27.01
C LYS A 112 -8.43 -3.26 27.88
N GLY A 113 -8.46 -1.96 27.61
CA GLY A 113 -7.73 -0.99 28.42
C GLY A 113 -8.16 -1.08 29.88
N SER A 114 -7.20 -1.33 30.79
CA SER A 114 -7.39 -0.93 32.18
C SER A 114 -7.32 0.60 32.21
N SER A 115 -8.26 1.24 32.90
CA SER A 115 -8.26 2.68 33.12
C SER A 115 -6.90 3.11 33.69
N PRO A 116 -6.25 4.15 33.14
CA PRO A 116 -4.90 4.52 33.56
C PRO A 116 -4.92 5.03 35.00
N THR A 117 -4.34 4.25 35.91
CA THR A 117 -3.93 4.76 37.22
C THR A 117 -2.83 5.78 37.00
N THR A 118 -3.09 7.02 37.40
CA THR A 118 -2.18 8.16 37.26
C THR A 118 -0.87 7.89 38.01
N GLY A 119 0.19 7.54 37.29
CA GLY A 119 1.55 7.43 37.81
C GLY A 119 2.47 8.28 36.94
N LEU A 120 2.97 9.38 37.51
CA LEU A 120 4.01 10.21 36.92
C LEU A 120 5.29 9.37 36.79
N LEU A 121 5.84 9.26 35.57
CA LEU A 121 7.20 8.78 35.35
C LEU A 121 8.02 9.92 34.74
N SER A 122 9.08 10.28 35.46
CA SER A 122 10.09 11.26 35.11
C SER A 122 11.11 10.68 34.12
N ASP A 123 11.49 11.55 33.17
CA ASP A 123 12.79 11.69 32.50
C ASP A 123 13.20 10.77 31.33
N GLY A 124 13.42 11.43 30.18
CA GLY A 124 14.73 11.39 29.51
C GLY A 124 14.85 10.64 28.18
N CYS A 125 14.42 11.23 27.05
CA CYS A 125 14.84 10.78 25.72
C CYS A 125 15.81 11.79 25.08
N ARG A 126 17.01 11.32 24.74
CA ARG A 126 18.11 12.12 24.17
C ARG A 126 18.05 12.02 22.64
N VAL A 127 17.93 13.16 21.96
CA VAL A 127 17.96 13.26 20.49
C VAL A 127 19.42 13.27 20.03
N LEU A 128 19.77 12.44 19.04
CA LEU A 128 21.07 12.50 18.35
C LEU A 128 20.95 13.31 17.05
N PRO A 129 21.97 14.11 16.66
CA PRO A 129 21.89 14.97 15.48
C PRO A 129 22.04 14.20 14.17
N SER A 130 21.38 14.78 13.17
CA SER A 130 21.38 14.50 11.73
C SER A 130 22.66 14.94 11.04
N ASP A 131 23.09 14.17 10.03
CA ASP A 131 24.05 14.50 8.95
C ASP A 131 24.02 13.28 8.00
N ASP A 132 24.11 13.32 6.66
CA ASP A 132 24.59 14.30 5.68
C ASP A 132 23.86 14.14 4.34
N GLY A 133 23.96 15.17 3.49
CA GLY A 133 23.33 15.24 2.18
C GLY A 133 23.92 14.30 1.11
N GLU A 134 23.08 13.98 0.11
CA GLU A 134 23.53 13.29 -1.09
C GLU A 134 22.79 13.75 -2.35
N CYS A 135 23.54 13.75 -3.45
CA CYS A 135 23.26 14.30 -4.77
C CYS A 135 21.92 13.86 -5.39
N GLY A 136 21.29 14.80 -6.10
CA GLY A 136 19.99 14.67 -6.76
C GLY A 136 19.94 13.66 -7.90
N GLY A 137 19.78 12.38 -7.56
CA GLY A 137 19.04 11.42 -8.38
C GLY A 137 17.55 11.49 -8.02
N ARG A 138 16.65 11.20 -8.98
CA ARG A 138 15.24 10.93 -8.64
C ARG A 138 15.19 9.61 -7.87
N MET A 139 15.39 9.66 -6.57
CA MET A 139 15.30 8.50 -5.69
C MET A 139 13.87 7.99 -5.71
N LEU A 140 13.71 6.77 -6.21
CA LEU A 140 12.49 5.99 -6.13
C LEU A 140 12.74 4.91 -5.09
N HIS A 141 12.05 5.00 -3.96
CA HIS A 141 12.11 3.97 -2.93
C HIS A 141 11.02 2.93 -3.21
N VAL A 142 11.39 1.66 -3.24
CA VAL A 142 10.45 0.54 -3.35
C VAL A 142 10.16 0.03 -1.95
N VAL A 143 8.89 0.08 -1.54
CA VAL A 143 8.45 -0.54 -0.29
C VAL A 143 7.52 -1.68 -0.65
N ALA A 144 7.85 -2.89 -0.22
CA ALA A 144 7.01 -4.07 -0.36
C ALA A 144 6.85 -4.71 1.02
N THR A 145 5.62 -5.09 1.38
CA THR A 145 5.34 -5.80 2.63
C THR A 145 5.62 -7.29 2.41
N HIS A 146 6.53 -7.88 3.19
CA HIS A 146 6.79 -9.33 3.17
C HIS A 146 5.76 -10.05 4.06
N GLU A 147 5.05 -11.03 3.50
CA GLU A 147 4.39 -12.07 4.29
C GLU A 147 5.33 -13.28 4.39
N TYR A 148 5.67 -13.71 5.61
CA TYR A 148 6.47 -14.92 5.84
C TYR A 148 5.61 -16.17 5.60
N SER A 149 6.07 -17.08 4.74
CA SER A 149 5.58 -18.46 4.72
C SER A 149 6.75 -19.43 4.81
N HIS A 150 6.88 -20.12 5.94
CA HIS A 150 7.76 -21.28 6.06
C HIS A 150 7.05 -22.49 5.43
N SER A 151 7.37 -22.81 4.17
CA SER A 151 7.38 -24.21 3.71
C SER A 151 8.24 -24.37 2.45
N LEU A 152 9.35 -25.10 2.60
CA LEU A 152 10.12 -25.68 1.51
C LEU A 152 9.28 -26.77 0.84
N ILE A 153 8.65 -26.48 -0.31
CA ILE A 153 8.16 -27.53 -1.22
C ILE A 153 8.38 -27.09 -2.67
N SER A 154 9.37 -27.71 -3.31
CA SER A 154 9.53 -27.70 -4.76
C SER A 154 8.45 -28.56 -5.42
N ARG A 155 7.55 -27.99 -6.25
CA ARG A 155 6.79 -28.76 -7.26
C ARG A 155 6.50 -27.94 -8.53
N PRO A 156 6.48 -28.58 -9.72
CA PRO A 156 6.56 -27.90 -11.00
C PRO A 156 5.20 -27.38 -11.49
N ALA A 157 5.26 -26.36 -12.35
CA ALA A 157 4.13 -25.77 -13.04
C ALA A 157 3.33 -26.84 -13.81
N SER A 158 2.05 -26.98 -13.46
CA SER A 158 1.07 -27.71 -14.27
C SER A 158 0.05 -26.69 -14.77
N ALA A 159 0.01 -26.51 -16.08
CA ALA A 159 -0.91 -25.61 -16.77
C ALA A 159 -2.36 -26.04 -16.54
N VAL A 160 -3.19 -25.13 -16.03
CA VAL A 160 -4.65 -25.27 -16.02
C VAL A 160 -5.18 -24.60 -17.27
N SER A 161 -5.80 -25.40 -18.13
CA SER A 161 -6.53 -24.97 -19.33
C SER A 161 -7.81 -24.24 -18.92
N VAL A 162 -7.90 -22.96 -19.25
CA VAL A 162 -9.16 -22.21 -19.25
C VAL A 162 -9.74 -22.33 -20.66
N ARG A 163 -10.94 -22.91 -20.77
CA ARG A 163 -11.72 -22.90 -22.02
C ARG A 163 -12.30 -21.50 -22.18
N ASP A 164 -11.72 -20.72 -23.09
CA ASP A 164 -12.30 -19.46 -23.55
C ASP A 164 -13.26 -19.75 -24.71
N ASN A 165 -14.46 -19.18 -24.64
CA ASN A 165 -15.53 -19.38 -25.60
C ASN A 165 -15.78 -18.05 -26.32
N ARG A 166 -14.78 -17.60 -27.10
CA ARG A 166 -14.89 -16.46 -28.01
C ARG A 166 -14.15 -16.75 -29.32
N SER A 167 -14.86 -16.58 -30.43
CA SER A 167 -14.34 -16.69 -31.79
C SER A 167 -13.25 -15.65 -32.10
N PRO A 168 -12.35 -15.92 -33.07
CA PRO A 168 -11.03 -15.31 -33.16
C PRO A 168 -10.97 -14.21 -34.21
N GLU A 169 -10.39 -13.04 -33.92
CA GLU A 169 -9.73 -12.22 -34.94
C GLU A 169 -8.53 -11.42 -34.37
N SER A 170 -7.41 -11.58 -35.10
CA SER A 170 -6.21 -10.76 -35.25
C SER A 170 -5.27 -10.49 -34.06
N ASP A 171 -4.21 -11.31 -34.03
CA ASP A 171 -2.77 -10.96 -34.06
C ASP A 171 -2.18 -9.84 -33.17
N SER A 172 -1.23 -10.33 -32.38
CA SER A 172 0.17 -9.87 -32.22
C SER A 172 0.59 -9.05 -30.99
N ASP A 173 1.59 -9.65 -30.33
CA ASP A 173 2.74 -9.08 -29.62
C ASP A 173 2.57 -8.64 -28.16
N ILE A 174 2.74 -9.62 -27.27
CA ILE A 174 3.24 -9.41 -25.91
C ILE A 174 4.77 -9.44 -25.95
N VAL A 175 5.40 -8.31 -25.62
CA VAL A 175 6.82 -8.21 -25.25
C VAL A 175 6.88 -7.47 -23.91
N TYR A 176 7.66 -8.03 -22.98
CA TYR A 176 7.81 -7.75 -21.54
C TYR A 176 7.55 -6.31 -21.06
#